data_AF-U2K9W6-F1
#
_entry.id   AF-U2K9W6-F1
#
_cell.length_a   1.000
_cell.length_b   1.000
_cell.length_c   1.000
_cell.angle_alpha   90.00
_cell.angle_beta   90.00
_cell.angle_gamma   90.00
#
_symmetry.space_group_name_H-M   'P 1'
#
loop_
_entity.id
_entity.type
_entity.pdbx_description
1 polymer ?
#
loop_
_entity_poly.entity_id
_entity_poly.type
_entity_poly.pdbx_seq_one_letter_code
_entity_poly.pdbx_strand_id
1 'polypeptide(L)'
;MIDFYRGIDRDTDLVIPYLAELARKISPKRSANANYRSIEQLVEELGSREALNRSRPDDAQLLEALEKAKRCFLNEDSKNNYDQRLAQVIAKAERAKLAGQEKTRQAEVQFPSLDDWDWEEEEEPVENSASSKIWLSWLLTAVLGWLLALTFLYFQWPLTVLAILLAIIVCLRLLLDD
;
A
#
# COMPACT_ATOMS: atom_id res chain seq x y z
N MET A 1 14.83 -19.98 -4.26
CA MET A 1 14.11 -18.69 -4.18
C MET A 1 12.75 -19.02 -3.63
N ILE A 2 12.29 -18.35 -2.57
CA ILE A 2 11.00 -18.64 -1.96
C ILE A 2 9.89 -17.98 -2.79
N ASP A 3 8.89 -18.78 -3.16
CA ASP A 3 7.63 -18.31 -3.72
C ASP A 3 6.67 -18.01 -2.57
N PHE A 4 6.61 -16.74 -2.17
CA PHE A 4 5.75 -16.31 -1.06
C PHE A 4 4.26 -16.48 -1.35
N TYR A 5 3.82 -16.45 -2.62
CA TYR A 5 2.41 -16.64 -2.98
C TYR A 5 1.95 -18.08 -2.75
N ARG A 6 2.87 -19.04 -2.84
CA ARG A 6 2.56 -20.47 -2.69
C ARG A 6 3.14 -21.09 -1.42
N GLY A 7 4.02 -20.38 -0.72
CA GLY A 7 4.75 -20.91 0.43
C GLY A 7 5.68 -22.05 0.07
N ILE A 8 6.28 -22.03 -1.12
CA ILE A 8 7.16 -23.11 -1.61
C ILE A 8 8.56 -22.55 -1.80
N ASP A 9 9.58 -23.30 -1.39
CA ASP A 9 10.94 -23.00 -1.82
C ASP A 9 11.21 -23.62 -3.20
N ARG A 10 11.44 -22.77 -4.20
CA ARG A 10 11.69 -23.22 -5.58
C ARG A 10 13.05 -23.88 -5.79
N ASP A 11 13.97 -23.75 -4.83
CA ASP A 11 15.27 -24.43 -4.94
C ASP A 11 15.17 -25.90 -4.51
N THR A 12 14.32 -26.20 -3.53
CA THR A 12 14.12 -27.55 -2.96
C THR A 12 12.81 -28.21 -3.39
N ASP A 13 11.89 -27.45 -4.01
CA ASP A 13 10.52 -27.84 -4.37
C ASP A 13 9.69 -28.31 -3.15
N LEU A 14 10.11 -27.92 -1.94
CA LEU A 14 9.45 -28.27 -0.68
C LEU A 14 8.45 -27.19 -0.27
N VAL A 15 7.26 -27.64 0.14
CA VAL A 15 6.23 -26.78 0.75
C VAL A 15 6.67 -26.43 2.16
N ILE A 16 6.70 -25.15 2.47
CA ILE A 16 7.09 -24.62 3.78
C ILE A 16 5.82 -24.41 4.62
N PRO A 17 5.58 -25.22 5.67
CA PRO A 17 4.32 -25.21 6.40
C PRO A 17 4.01 -23.86 7.08
N TYR A 18 5.03 -23.22 7.65
CA TYR A 18 4.86 -21.94 8.34
C TYR A 18 4.51 -20.79 7.41
N LEU A 19 4.84 -20.88 6.11
CA LEU A 19 4.48 -19.88 5.10
C LEU A 19 3.04 -20.02 4.60
N ALA A 20 2.32 -21.09 4.95
CA ALA A 20 0.95 -21.31 4.51
C ALA A 20 0.00 -20.17 4.95
N GLU A 21 0.19 -19.62 6.16
CA GLU A 21 -0.61 -18.49 6.65
C GLU A 21 -0.37 -17.22 5.83
N LEU A 22 0.88 -16.98 5.40
CA LEU A 22 1.22 -15.86 4.54
C LEU A 22 0.67 -16.06 3.12
N ALA A 23 0.91 -17.23 2.52
CA ALA A 23 0.48 -17.57 1.17
C ALA A 23 -1.04 -17.44 0.98
N ARG A 24 -1.83 -17.67 2.03
CA ARG A 24 -3.28 -17.47 2.01
C ARG A 24 -3.70 -16.00 1.96
N LYS A 25 -2.89 -15.09 2.52
CA LYS A 25 -3.24 -13.66 2.67
C LYS A 25 -2.74 -12.79 1.52
N ILE A 26 -1.67 -13.20 0.83
CA ILE A 26 -1.09 -12.42 -0.28
C ILE A 26 -1.45 -13.03 -1.63
N SER A 27 -1.64 -12.19 -2.64
CA SER A 27 -2.00 -12.65 -3.99
C SER A 27 -1.24 -11.88 -5.06
N PRO A 28 -0.82 -12.53 -6.17
CA PRO A 28 -0.18 -11.83 -7.28
C PRO A 28 -1.11 -10.83 -7.97
N LYS A 29 -2.44 -11.04 -7.90
CA LYS A 29 -3.45 -10.13 -8.50
C LYS A 29 -3.64 -8.84 -7.69
N ARG A 30 -3.32 -8.84 -6.39
CA ARG A 30 -3.46 -7.67 -5.50
C ARG A 30 -2.34 -6.65 -5.71
N SER A 31 -2.58 -5.37 -5.38
CA SER A 31 -1.54 -4.33 -5.44
C SER A 31 -0.41 -4.60 -4.44
N ALA A 32 0.78 -4.05 -4.69
CA ALA A 32 1.92 -4.18 -3.78
C ALA A 32 1.57 -3.68 -2.37
N ASN A 33 0.84 -2.56 -2.27
CA ASN A 33 0.39 -2.00 -1.00
C ASN A 33 -0.60 -2.92 -0.27
N ALA A 34 -1.55 -3.54 -0.99
CA ALA A 34 -2.49 -4.48 -0.38
C ALA A 34 -1.78 -5.74 0.16
N ASN A 35 -0.82 -6.28 -0.59
CA ASN A 35 0.01 -7.38 -0.12
C ASN A 35 0.87 -6.97 1.09
N TYR A 36 1.45 -5.76 1.05
CA TYR A 36 2.24 -5.21 2.16
C TYR A 36 1.42 -5.06 3.44
N ARG A 37 0.20 -4.51 3.36
CA ARG A 37 -0.73 -4.42 4.51
C ARG A 37 -1.10 -5.79 5.07
N SER A 38 -1.36 -6.76 4.18
CA SER A 38 -1.68 -8.13 4.59
C SER A 38 -0.52 -8.77 5.36
N ILE A 39 0.72 -8.47 4.97
CA ILE A 39 1.93 -8.89 5.68
C ILE A 39 2.06 -8.19 7.03
N GLU A 40 1.78 -6.89 7.11
CA GLU A 40 1.79 -6.15 8.39
C GLU A 40 0.76 -6.68 9.38
N GLN A 41 -0.47 -6.91 8.93
CA GLN A 41 -1.52 -7.53 9.76
C GLN A 41 -1.07 -8.87 10.33
N LEU A 42 -0.39 -9.70 9.52
CA LEU A 42 0.08 -11.00 10.00
C LEU A 42 1.23 -10.87 11.00
N VAL A 43 2.09 -9.84 10.88
CA VAL A 43 3.10 -9.51 11.90
C VAL A 43 2.45 -9.05 13.21
N GLU A 44 1.40 -8.23 13.13
CA GLU A 44 0.65 -7.80 14.31
C GLU A 44 -0.08 -8.97 14.98
N GLU A 45 -0.68 -9.87 14.19
CA GLU A 45 -1.28 -11.11 14.70
C GLU A 45 -0.25 -11.96 15.44
N LEU A 46 0.96 -12.13 14.89
CA LEU A 46 2.04 -12.86 15.56
C LEU A 46 2.44 -12.21 16.89
N GLY A 47 2.62 -10.88 16.91
CA GLY A 47 2.91 -10.15 18.14
C GLY A 47 1.79 -10.30 19.19
N SER A 48 0.54 -10.34 18.75
CA SER A 48 -0.61 -10.57 19.65
C SER A 48 -0.65 -12.00 20.20
N ARG A 49 -0.27 -13.00 19.38
CA ARG A 49 -0.17 -14.42 19.80
C ARG A 49 0.93 -14.60 20.85
N GLU A 50 2.06 -13.93 20.67
CA GLU A 50 3.16 -13.92 21.63
C GLU A 50 2.74 -13.28 22.96
N ALA A 51 2.09 -12.12 22.93
CA ALA A 51 1.56 -11.45 24.13
C ALA A 51 0.53 -12.30 24.90
N LEU A 52 -0.18 -13.19 24.20
CA LEU A 52 -1.17 -14.11 24.77
C LEU A 52 -0.60 -15.49 25.16
N ASN A 53 0.73 -15.68 25.14
CA ASN A 53 1.40 -16.98 25.36
C ASN A 53 0.88 -18.11 24.45
N ARG A 54 0.43 -17.78 23.23
CA ARG A 54 -0.02 -18.72 22.20
C ARG A 54 1.01 -18.86 21.06
N SER A 55 2.27 -18.53 21.33
CA SER A 55 3.33 -18.61 20.33
C SER A 55 3.59 -20.05 19.90
N ARG A 56 3.73 -20.25 18.59
CA ARG A 56 4.14 -21.51 17.96
C ARG A 56 5.66 -21.52 17.79
N PRO A 57 6.30 -22.71 17.79
CA PRO A 57 7.75 -22.82 17.59
C PRO A 57 8.23 -22.25 16.23
N ASP A 58 7.34 -22.21 15.24
CA ASP A 58 7.67 -21.75 13.89
C ASP A 58 7.47 -20.23 13.69
N ASP A 59 6.94 -19.52 14.69
CA ASP A 59 6.61 -18.08 14.59
C ASP A 59 7.85 -17.22 14.32
N ALA A 60 9.01 -17.59 14.86
CA ALA A 60 10.27 -16.89 14.62
C ALA A 60 10.74 -16.99 13.16
N GLN A 61 10.58 -18.17 12.55
CA GLN A 61 10.94 -18.40 11.14
C GLN A 61 9.96 -17.70 10.20
N LEU A 62 8.68 -17.67 10.59
CA LEU A 62 7.65 -16.92 9.88
C LEU A 62 7.94 -15.41 9.92
N LEU A 63 8.33 -14.87 11.08
CA LEU A 63 8.66 -13.44 11.22
C LEU A 63 9.85 -13.04 10.34
N GLU A 64 10.92 -13.84 10.31
CA GLU A 64 12.06 -13.60 9.40
C GLU A 64 11.62 -13.64 7.92
N ALA A 65 10.73 -14.57 7.57
CA ALA A 65 10.22 -14.67 6.21
C ALA A 65 9.30 -13.50 5.83
N LEU A 66 8.51 -12.98 6.77
CA LEU A 66 7.68 -11.79 6.57
C LEU A 66 8.51 -10.54 6.34
N GLU A 67 9.62 -10.36 7.06
CA GLU A 67 10.52 -9.24 6.79
C GLU A 67 11.10 -9.29 5.37
N LYS A 68 11.45 -10.49 4.88
CA LYS A 68 11.88 -10.69 3.50
C LYS A 68 10.76 -10.38 2.52
N ALA A 69 9.53 -10.84 2.79
CA ALA A 69 8.36 -10.55 1.97
C ALA A 69 8.05 -9.05 1.92
N LYS A 70 8.11 -8.31 3.04
CA LYS A 70 7.89 -6.85 3.10
C LYS A 70 8.79 -6.10 2.12
N ARG A 71 10.06 -6.49 2.00
CA ARG A 71 11.00 -5.87 1.05
C ARG A 71 10.59 -6.10 -0.41
N CYS A 72 9.98 -7.24 -0.72
CA CYS A 72 9.48 -7.53 -2.07
C CYS A 72 8.22 -6.73 -2.42
N PHE A 73 7.40 -6.37 -1.43
CA PHE A 73 6.12 -5.70 -1.65
C PHE A 73 6.09 -4.21 -1.23
N LEU A 74 7.26 -3.58 -1.03
CA LEU A 74 7.36 -2.19 -0.57
C LEU A 74 6.71 -1.19 -1.54
N ASN A 75 6.84 -1.43 -2.86
CA ASN A 75 6.26 -0.62 -3.92
C ASN A 75 5.97 -1.50 -5.15
N GLU A 76 5.20 -0.96 -6.11
CA GLU A 76 4.82 -1.71 -7.32
C GLU A 76 6.04 -2.12 -8.15
N ASP A 77 7.10 -1.31 -8.20
CA ASP A 77 8.33 -1.66 -8.93
C ASP A 77 9.04 -2.87 -8.31
N SER A 78 9.09 -2.93 -6.98
CA SER A 78 9.69 -4.05 -6.24
C SER A 78 8.88 -5.33 -6.42
N LYS A 79 7.54 -5.20 -6.38
CA LYS A 79 6.63 -6.31 -6.66
C LYS A 79 6.84 -6.83 -8.08
N ASN A 80 6.83 -5.94 -9.07
CA ASN A 80 7.05 -6.31 -10.48
C ASN A 80 8.40 -6.99 -10.70
N ASN A 81 9.46 -6.51 -10.05
CA ASN A 81 10.79 -7.14 -10.11
C ASN A 81 10.76 -8.54 -9.46
N TYR A 82 10.11 -8.68 -8.31
CA TYR A 82 9.92 -9.97 -7.66
C TYR A 82 9.13 -10.95 -8.56
N ASP A 83 8.01 -10.52 -9.12
CA ASP A 83 7.16 -11.33 -10.00
C ASP A 83 7.91 -11.75 -11.29
N GLN A 84 8.69 -10.84 -11.88
CA GLN A 84 9.54 -11.16 -13.03
C GLN A 84 10.62 -12.18 -12.69
N ARG A 85 11.30 -12.03 -11.55
CA ARG A 85 12.29 -13.00 -11.08
C ARG A 85 11.65 -14.35 -10.81
N LEU A 86 10.48 -14.37 -10.19
CA LEU A 86 9.74 -15.58 -9.91
C LEU A 86 9.34 -16.29 -11.21
N ALA A 87 8.80 -15.56 -12.20
CA ALA A 87 8.47 -16.10 -13.51
C ALA A 87 9.70 -16.67 -14.23
N GLN A 88 10.87 -16.02 -14.14
CA GLN A 88 12.11 -16.53 -14.70
C GLN A 88 12.58 -17.83 -14.02
N VAL A 89 12.45 -17.93 -12.69
CA VAL A 89 12.80 -19.13 -11.94
C VAL A 89 11.87 -20.29 -12.32
N ILE A 90 10.56 -20.04 -12.42
CA ILE A 90 9.57 -21.03 -12.84
C ILE A 90 9.86 -21.51 -14.27
N ALA A 91 10.06 -20.58 -15.22
CA ALA A 91 10.37 -20.93 -16.60
C ALA A 91 11.69 -21.70 -16.74
N LYS A 92 12.70 -21.41 -15.90
CA LYS A 92 13.96 -22.17 -15.86
C LYS A 92 13.73 -23.58 -15.31
N ALA A 93 12.94 -23.72 -14.24
CA ALA A 93 12.60 -25.01 -13.66
C ALA A 93 11.81 -25.88 -14.67
N GLU A 94 10.85 -25.30 -15.38
CA GLU A 94 10.10 -25.99 -16.43
C GLU A 94 10.99 -26.42 -17.60
N ARG A 95 11.88 -25.55 -18.08
CA ARG A 95 12.86 -25.91 -19.12
C ARG A 95 13.81 -27.02 -18.67
N ALA A 96 14.24 -27.01 -17.40
CA ALA A 96 15.07 -28.07 -16.83
C ALA A 96 14.30 -29.39 -16.73
N LYS A 97 13.01 -29.35 -16.37
CA LYS A 97 12.12 -30.54 -16.37
C LYS A 97 11.92 -31.08 -17.78
N LEU A 98 11.70 -30.23 -18.78
CA LEU A 98 11.55 -30.62 -20.19
C LEU A 98 12.86 -31.18 -20.79
N ALA A 99 14.01 -30.62 -20.44
CA ALA A 99 15.31 -31.13 -20.86
C ALA A 99 15.72 -32.43 -20.13
N GLY A 100 15.23 -32.64 -18.90
CA GLY A 100 15.43 -33.86 -18.11
C GLY A 100 14.46 -34.99 -18.44
N GLN A 101 13.32 -34.70 -19.09
CA GLN A 101 12.25 -35.67 -19.40
C GLN A 101 12.59 -36.69 -20.50
N GLU A 102 13.80 -36.68 -21.08
CA GLU A 102 14.29 -37.80 -21.88
C GLU A 102 14.70 -39.02 -21.02
N LYS A 103 14.81 -38.84 -19.69
CA LYS A 103 15.00 -39.95 -18.75
C LYS A 103 14.07 -39.79 -17.55
N THR A 104 13.26 -40.82 -17.33
CA THR A 104 12.43 -41.08 -16.14
C THR A 104 11.06 -40.38 -16.12
N ARG A 105 10.06 -41.10 -16.67
CA ARG A 105 8.65 -40.96 -16.29
C ARG A 105 8.50 -41.32 -14.82
N GLN A 106 8.34 -40.35 -13.92
CA GLN A 106 7.75 -40.60 -12.61
C GLN A 106 6.89 -39.41 -12.16
N ALA A 107 5.64 -39.75 -11.82
CA ALA A 107 4.65 -39.04 -11.03
C ALA A 107 4.52 -37.52 -11.28
N GLU A 108 3.62 -37.19 -12.19
CA GLU A 108 3.00 -35.87 -12.30
C GLU A 108 2.23 -35.59 -11.00
N VAL A 109 2.87 -34.90 -10.05
CA VAL A 109 2.17 -34.25 -8.95
C VAL A 109 1.38 -33.12 -9.58
N GLN A 110 0.08 -33.35 -9.74
CA GLN A 110 -0.87 -32.38 -10.27
C GLN A 110 -1.02 -31.26 -9.22
N PHE A 111 -0.22 -30.21 -9.37
CA PHE A 111 -0.36 -28.99 -8.58
C PHE A 111 -1.63 -28.25 -9.05
N PRO A 112 -2.49 -27.79 -8.12
CA PRO A 112 -3.63 -26.95 -8.50
C PRO A 112 -3.14 -25.75 -9.31
N SER A 113 -3.83 -25.48 -10.42
CA SER A 113 -3.53 -24.33 -11.25
C SER A 113 -3.79 -23.05 -10.47
N LEU A 114 -3.18 -21.94 -10.88
CA LEU A 114 -3.35 -20.63 -10.22
C LEU A 114 -4.82 -20.14 -10.22
N ASP A 115 -5.65 -20.77 -11.06
CA ASP A 115 -7.09 -20.53 -11.20
C ASP A 115 -7.96 -21.40 -10.28
N ASP A 116 -7.41 -22.45 -9.63
CA ASP A 116 -8.16 -23.38 -8.77
C ASP A 116 -8.22 -22.96 -7.29
N TRP A 117 -7.49 -21.90 -6.91
CA TRP A 117 -7.59 -21.36 -5.56
C TRP A 117 -8.75 -20.38 -5.49
N ASP A 118 -9.78 -20.79 -4.77
CA ASP A 118 -10.95 -19.98 -4.40
C ASP A 118 -10.48 -18.91 -3.41
N TRP A 119 -9.80 -17.88 -3.96
CA TRP A 119 -9.53 -16.66 -3.24
C TRP A 119 -10.91 -16.11 -2.91
N GLU A 120 -11.30 -16.13 -1.63
CA GLU A 120 -12.38 -15.26 -1.17
C GLU A 120 -11.92 -13.83 -1.52
N GLU A 121 -12.42 -13.36 -2.66
CA GLU A 121 -12.37 -11.98 -3.10
C GLU A 121 -13.20 -11.18 -2.10
N GLU A 122 -12.67 -11.02 -0.88
CA GLU A 122 -12.89 -9.80 -0.14
C GLU A 122 -12.25 -8.70 -0.98
N GLU A 123 -12.99 -8.27 -2.00
CA GLU A 123 -12.83 -6.98 -2.66
C GLU A 123 -13.08 -5.91 -1.61
N GLU A 124 -12.13 -5.71 -0.70
CA GLU A 124 -12.05 -4.42 -0.06
C GLU A 124 -11.74 -3.41 -1.17
N PRO A 125 -12.65 -2.46 -1.44
CA PRO A 125 -12.44 -1.50 -2.50
C PRO A 125 -11.16 -0.76 -2.17
N VAL A 126 -10.14 -1.00 -2.99
CA VAL A 126 -8.84 -0.36 -2.90
C VAL A 126 -9.11 1.14 -2.90
N GLU A 127 -8.95 1.79 -1.75
CA GLU A 127 -9.09 3.24 -1.63
C GLU A 127 -8.08 3.86 -2.59
N ASN A 128 -8.62 4.26 -3.73
CA ASN A 128 -7.89 4.78 -4.85
C ASN A 128 -7.00 5.93 -4.36
N SER A 129 -5.69 5.80 -4.60
CA SER A 129 -4.73 6.91 -4.54
C SER A 129 -5.11 8.09 -5.48
N ALA A 130 -6.12 7.90 -6.34
CA ALA A 130 -6.77 8.96 -7.10
C ALA A 130 -7.77 9.79 -6.26
N SER A 131 -8.49 9.18 -5.32
CA SER A 131 -9.44 9.88 -4.43
C SER A 131 -8.70 10.84 -3.50
N SER A 132 -7.54 10.43 -2.98
CA SER A 132 -6.70 11.28 -2.13
C SER A 132 -6.13 12.49 -2.88
N LYS A 133 -5.77 12.34 -4.16
CA LYS A 133 -5.30 13.46 -5.01
C LYS A 133 -6.39 14.47 -5.31
N ILE A 134 -7.62 14.02 -5.58
CA ILE A 134 -8.75 14.91 -5.84
C ILE A 134 -9.08 15.70 -4.57
N TRP A 135 -9.22 15.01 -3.43
CA TRP A 135 -9.50 15.66 -2.15
C TRP A 135 -8.40 16.65 -1.72
N LEU A 136 -7.13 16.30 -1.92
CA LEU A 136 -6.00 17.19 -1.67
C LEU A 136 -6.04 18.44 -2.57
N SER A 137 -6.43 18.28 -3.85
CA SER A 137 -6.58 19.40 -4.78
C SER A 137 -7.69 20.37 -4.35
N TRP A 138 -8.84 19.84 -3.90
CA TRP A 138 -9.93 20.66 -3.35
C TRP A 138 -9.55 21.37 -2.05
N LEU A 139 -8.76 20.72 -1.19
CA LEU A 139 -8.25 21.34 0.04
C LEU A 139 -7.26 22.46 -0.28
N LEU A 140 -6.36 22.24 -1.24
CA LEU A 140 -5.40 23.25 -1.70
C LEU A 140 -6.11 24.49 -2.29
N THR A 141 -7.13 24.28 -3.13
CA THR A 141 -7.91 25.40 -3.70
C THR A 141 -8.70 26.14 -2.63
N ALA A 142 -9.26 25.45 -1.63
CA ALA A 142 -9.92 26.08 -0.50
C ALA A 142 -8.96 26.94 0.35
N VAL A 143 -7.77 26.43 0.65
CA VAL A 143 -6.73 27.18 1.40
C VAL A 143 -6.26 28.40 0.62
N LEU A 144 -6.03 28.26 -0.69
CA LEU A 144 -5.60 29.36 -1.54
C LEU A 144 -6.69 30.45 -1.65
N GLY A 145 -7.95 30.04 -1.79
CA GLY A 145 -9.10 30.95 -1.77
C GLY A 145 -9.24 31.69 -0.44
N TRP A 146 -9.03 31.00 0.68
CA TRP A 146 -9.05 31.60 2.01
C TRP A 146 -7.93 32.63 2.20
N LEU A 147 -6.72 32.32 1.75
CA LEU A 147 -5.59 33.27 1.82
C LEU A 147 -5.85 34.51 0.96
N LEU A 148 -6.43 34.35 -0.24
CA LEU A 148 -6.85 35.47 -1.08
C LEU A 148 -7.96 36.31 -0.44
N ALA A 149 -8.91 35.68 0.24
CA ALA A 149 -9.96 36.41 0.97
C ALA A 149 -9.37 37.21 2.13
N LEU A 150 -8.41 36.64 2.88
CA LEU A 150 -7.71 37.32 3.97
C LEU A 150 -6.89 38.52 3.47
N THR A 151 -6.18 38.39 2.34
CA THR A 151 -5.42 39.52 1.77
C THR A 151 -6.34 40.63 1.27
N PHE A 152 -7.48 40.30 0.66
CA PHE A 152 -8.47 41.29 0.24
C PHE A 152 -9.08 42.02 1.44
N LEU A 153 -9.43 41.29 2.50
CA LEU A 153 -10.01 41.86 3.72
C LEU A 153 -9.00 42.74 4.47
N TYR A 154 -7.74 42.31 4.51
CA TYR A 154 -6.63 43.12 5.05
C TYR A 154 -6.40 44.40 4.24
N PHE A 155 -6.55 44.37 2.91
CA PHE A 155 -6.40 45.55 2.06
C PHE A 155 -7.59 46.52 2.14
N GLN A 156 -8.80 46.01 2.38
CA GLN A 156 -10.01 46.80 2.56
C GLN A 156 -10.03 47.55 3.92
N TRP A 157 -9.39 46.98 4.94
CA TRP A 157 -9.34 47.55 6.29
C TRP A 157 -8.70 48.95 6.36
N PRO A 158 -7.50 49.21 5.79
CA PRO A 158 -6.93 50.56 5.78
C PRO A 158 -7.76 51.54 4.93
N LEU A 159 -8.39 51.08 3.84
CA LEU A 159 -9.19 51.95 2.97
C LEU A 159 -10.47 52.44 3.66
N THR A 160 -11.14 51.54 4.39
CA THR A 160 -12.36 51.86 5.16
C THR A 160 -12.04 52.77 6.35
N VAL A 161 -10.95 52.53 7.08
CA VAL A 161 -10.51 53.39 8.18
C VAL A 161 -10.16 54.80 7.67
N LEU A 162 -9.48 54.91 6.53
CA LEU A 162 -9.10 56.19 5.94
C LEU A 162 -10.33 56.98 5.46
N ALA A 163 -11.33 56.30 4.90
CA ALA A 163 -12.60 56.91 4.52
C ALA A 163 -13.39 57.43 5.75
N ILE A 164 -13.41 56.68 6.86
CA ILE A 164 -14.05 57.12 8.11
C ILE A 164 -13.32 58.33 8.70
N LEU A 165 -11.98 58.32 8.74
CA LEU A 165 -11.21 59.47 9.20
C LEU A 165 -11.48 60.73 8.35
N LEU A 166 -11.55 60.57 7.03
CA LEU A 166 -11.87 61.67 6.12
C LEU A 166 -13.29 62.20 6.36
N ALA A 167 -14.27 61.32 6.57
CA ALA A 167 -15.63 61.70 6.90
C ALA A 167 -15.70 62.48 8.24
N ILE A 168 -14.96 62.03 9.27
CA ILE A 168 -14.86 62.73 10.55
C ILE A 168 -14.25 64.12 10.37
N ILE A 169 -13.18 64.26 9.58
CA ILE A 169 -12.54 65.56 9.29
C ILE A 169 -13.52 66.50 8.58
N VAL A 170 -14.30 66.00 7.61
CA VAL A 170 -15.31 66.80 6.90
C VAL A 170 -16.44 67.22 7.84
N CYS A 171 -16.94 66.32 8.69
CA CYS A 171 -17.96 66.65 9.69
C CYS A 171 -17.47 67.68 10.71
N LEU A 172 -16.22 67.56 11.19
CA LEU A 172 -15.61 68.54 12.09
C LEU A 172 -15.46 69.90 11.42
N ARG A 173 -15.06 69.95 10.14
CA ARG A 173 -14.98 71.18 9.36
C ARG A 173 -16.34 71.84 9.20
N LEU A 174 -17.36 71.08 8.81
CA LEU A 174 -18.73 71.59 8.70
C LEU A 174 -19.26 72.13 10.03
N LEU A 175 -18.92 71.50 11.16
CA LEU A 175 -19.34 71.95 12.49
C LEU A 175 -18.55 73.18 13.00
N LEU A 176 -17.37 73.46 12.44
CA LEU A 176 -16.52 74.61 12.80
C LEU A 176 -16.76 75.82 11.89
N ASP A 177 -17.32 75.60 10.70
CA ASP A 177 -17.66 76.65 9.73
C ASP A 177 -19.10 77.20 9.92
N ASP A 178 -19.92 76.60 10.79
CA ASP A 178 -21.18 77.12 11.35
C ASP A 178 -20.95 77.82 12.71
#